data_AF-A0A1X1K0D9-F1
#
_entry.id   AF-A0A1X1K0D9-F1
#
_cell.length_a   1.000
_cell.length_b   1.000
_cell.length_c   1.000
_cell.angle_alpha   90.00
_cell.angle_beta   90.00
_cell.angle_gamma   90.00
#
_symmetry.space_group_name_H-M   'P 1'
#
loop_
_entity.id
_entity.type
_entity.pdbx_description
1 polymer ?
#
loop_
_entity_poly.entity_id
_entity_poly.type
_entity_poly.pdbx_seq_one_letter_code
_entity_poly.pdbx_strand_id
1 'polypeptide(L)'
;MEHRYRTNLKKVFLSDLEIVKLNENICKSHCLSFSEYARRTLLDPGMNFITIDTNSYQDLIFELKRIGNNINQIARSINYSNLITEVELNELRKGIEELIVEVEKDFLIQSEKLRKFYGHH
;
A
#
# COMPACT_ATOMS: atom_id res chain seq x y z
N MET A 1 1.08 -46.71 13.85
CA MET A 1 1.32 -45.48 13.06
C MET A 1 1.00 -45.73 11.58
N GLU A 2 0.01 -46.56 11.28
CA GLU A 2 -0.32 -46.94 9.90
C GLU A 2 -1.66 -46.31 9.53
N HIS A 3 -1.69 -45.62 8.39
CA HIS A 3 -2.83 -44.91 7.78
C HIS A 3 -3.22 -43.53 8.34
N ARG A 4 -2.24 -42.61 8.49
CA ARG A 4 -2.56 -41.19 8.67
C ARG A 4 -3.06 -40.58 7.35
N TYR A 5 -4.28 -40.05 7.31
CA TYR A 5 -4.83 -39.36 6.14
C TYR A 5 -4.00 -38.13 5.70
N ARG A 6 -3.44 -37.37 6.65
CA ARG A 6 -2.61 -36.18 6.37
C ARG A 6 -1.13 -36.48 6.55
N THR A 7 -0.46 -36.98 5.52
CA THR A 7 0.94 -37.45 5.58
C THR A 7 2.00 -36.34 5.47
N ASN A 8 1.65 -35.18 4.88
CA ASN A 8 2.58 -34.08 4.66
C ASN A 8 2.78 -33.22 5.91
N LEU A 9 4.04 -32.93 6.25
CA LEU A 9 4.44 -32.05 7.36
C LEU A 9 5.10 -30.77 6.83
N LYS A 10 4.69 -29.62 7.37
CA LYS A 10 5.33 -28.32 7.17
C LYS A 10 5.71 -27.75 8.55
N LYS A 11 6.93 -27.22 8.68
CA LYS A 11 7.46 -26.67 9.93
C LYS A 11 7.80 -25.19 9.75
N VAL A 12 7.58 -24.41 10.79
CA VAL A 12 7.97 -22.99 10.89
C VAL A 12 8.57 -22.79 12.28
N PHE A 13 9.65 -22.03 12.36
CA PHE A 13 10.25 -21.62 13.62
C PHE A 13 9.67 -20.26 14.03
N LEU A 14 9.38 -20.09 15.32
CA LEU A 14 8.78 -18.88 15.87
C LEU A 14 9.66 -18.37 17.01
N SER A 15 9.78 -17.04 17.11
CA SER A 15 10.29 -16.38 18.30
C SER A 15 9.30 -16.47 19.47
N ASP A 16 9.79 -16.17 20.68
CA ASP A 16 8.97 -16.18 21.90
C ASP A 16 7.76 -15.23 21.80
N LEU A 17 7.89 -14.11 21.10
CA LEU A 17 6.78 -13.17 20.88
C LEU A 17 5.76 -13.73 19.88
N GLU A 18 6.21 -14.39 18.81
CA GLU A 18 5.34 -14.94 17.78
C GLU A 18 4.54 -16.13 18.31
N ILE A 19 5.12 -16.97 19.18
CA ILE A 19 4.40 -18.08 19.79
C ILE A 19 3.31 -17.60 20.75
N VAL A 20 3.54 -16.52 21.51
CA VAL A 20 2.51 -15.90 22.36
C VAL A 20 1.34 -15.42 21.51
N LYS A 21 1.61 -14.65 20.45
CA LYS A 21 0.58 -14.17 19.52
C LYS A 21 -0.19 -15.31 18.84
N LEU A 22 0.51 -16.36 18.41
CA LEU A 22 -0.10 -17.53 17.81
C LEU A 22 -1.10 -18.19 18.77
N ASN A 23 -0.71 -18.37 20.04
CA ASN A 23 -1.57 -18.98 21.05
C ASN A 23 -2.81 -18.13 21.34
N GLU A 24 -2.66 -16.80 21.44
CA GLU A 24 -3.80 -15.89 21.58
C GLU A 24 -4.79 -16.02 20.41
N ASN A 25 -4.27 -16.09 19.19
CA ASN A 25 -5.10 -16.24 18.00
C ASN A 25 -5.82 -17.59 17.98
N ILE A 26 -5.16 -18.69 18.36
CA ILE A 26 -5.79 -20.01 18.48
C ILE A 26 -6.94 -19.95 19.49
N CYS A 27 -6.72 -19.36 20.67
CA CYS A 27 -7.73 -19.21 21.71
C CYS A 27 -8.97 -18.44 21.22
N LYS A 28 -8.77 -17.36 20.45
CA LYS A 28 -9.87 -16.55 19.88
C LYS A 28 -10.61 -17.24 18.74
N SER A 29 -9.99 -18.24 18.11
CA SER A 29 -10.48 -18.84 16.86
C SER A 29 -11.39 -20.05 17.06
N HIS A 30 -11.65 -20.46 18.30
CA HIS A 30 -12.39 -21.69 18.64
C HIS A 30 -11.82 -23.00 18.06
N CYS A 31 -10.57 -22.99 17.56
CA CYS A 31 -9.90 -24.22 17.14
C CYS A 31 -9.43 -25.03 18.35
N LEU A 32 -9.54 -26.36 18.25
CA LEU A 32 -9.16 -27.27 19.33
C LEU A 32 -7.66 -27.60 19.33
N SER A 33 -6.96 -27.32 18.23
CA SER A 33 -5.52 -27.56 18.11
C SER A 33 -4.85 -26.60 17.13
N PHE A 34 -3.53 -26.43 17.28
CA PHE A 34 -2.70 -25.75 16.29
C PHE A 34 -2.85 -26.36 14.89
N SER A 35 -2.94 -27.69 14.79
CA SER A 35 -3.06 -28.36 13.48
C SER A 35 -4.37 -28.03 12.76
N GLU A 36 -5.46 -27.81 13.50
CA GLU A 36 -6.73 -27.36 12.95
C GLU A 36 -6.67 -25.88 12.55
N TYR A 37 -6.18 -25.04 13.47
CA TYR A 37 -5.99 -23.61 13.25
C TYR A 37 -5.13 -23.34 12.01
N ALA A 38 -3.93 -23.94 11.96
CA ALA A 38 -3.01 -23.77 10.84
C ALA A 38 -3.64 -24.20 9.51
N ARG A 39 -4.39 -25.30 9.47
CA ARG A 39 -5.06 -25.72 8.23
C ARG A 39 -6.16 -24.75 7.83
N ARG A 40 -6.98 -24.29 8.79
CA ARG A 40 -8.05 -23.34 8.48
C ARG A 40 -7.46 -22.03 7.98
N THR A 41 -6.47 -21.48 8.67
CA THR A 41 -5.86 -20.19 8.32
C THR A 41 -5.00 -20.25 7.06
N LEU A 42 -4.18 -21.30 6.88
CA LEU A 42 -3.30 -21.41 5.70
C LEU A 42 -4.02 -21.84 4.42
N LEU A 43 -5.21 -22.45 4.55
CA LEU A 43 -6.02 -22.89 3.40
C LEU A 43 -7.32 -22.10 3.28
N ASP A 44 -7.49 -21.02 4.06
CA ASP A 44 -8.65 -20.14 3.94
C ASP A 44 -8.60 -19.48 2.56
N PRO A 45 -9.59 -19.74 1.67
CA PRO A 45 -9.62 -19.13 0.34
C PRO A 45 -9.82 -17.61 0.40
N GLY A 46 -10.25 -17.05 1.53
CA GLY A 46 -10.30 -15.60 1.79
C GLY A 46 -8.98 -15.00 2.29
N MET A 47 -7.97 -15.81 2.59
CA MET A 47 -6.64 -15.36 3.02
C MET A 47 -5.87 -14.79 1.83
N ASN A 48 -6.18 -13.54 1.49
CA ASN A 48 -5.55 -12.83 0.38
C ASN A 48 -4.22 -12.22 0.80
N PHE A 49 -3.14 -12.55 0.08
CA PHE A 49 -1.89 -11.82 0.17
C PHE A 49 -2.06 -10.46 -0.52
N ILE A 50 -2.13 -9.39 0.28
CA ILE A 50 -2.13 -8.03 -0.26
C ILE A 50 -0.74 -7.73 -0.80
N THR A 51 -0.59 -7.85 -2.12
CA THR A 51 0.59 -7.33 -2.82
C THR A 51 0.25 -5.93 -3.27
N ILE A 52 0.84 -4.93 -2.61
CA ILE A 52 0.70 -3.54 -3.03
C ILE A 52 1.73 -3.32 -4.13
N ASP A 53 1.25 -3.18 -5.37
CA ASP A 53 2.09 -2.76 -6.49
C ASP A 53 2.43 -1.28 -6.30
N THR A 54 3.70 -0.99 -6.03
CA THR A 54 4.19 0.37 -5.82
C THR A 54 4.82 0.98 -7.09
N ASN A 55 4.70 0.34 -8.25
CA ASN A 55 5.31 0.84 -9.49
C ASN A 55 4.76 2.23 -9.88
N SER A 56 3.49 2.52 -9.63
CA SER A 56 2.90 3.85 -9.91
C SER A 56 3.41 4.97 -8.99
N TYR A 57 4.07 4.64 -7.87
CA TYR A 57 4.76 5.66 -7.08
C TYR A 57 5.94 6.27 -7.84
N GLN A 58 6.52 5.56 -8.82
CA GLN A 58 7.56 6.15 -9.67
C GLN A 58 7.00 7.28 -10.54
N ASP A 59 5.78 7.13 -11.06
CA ASP A 59 5.09 8.16 -11.83
C ASP A 59 4.74 9.36 -10.94
N LEU A 60 4.26 9.11 -9.71
CA LEU A 60 4.04 10.15 -8.72
C LEU A 60 5.33 10.91 -8.36
N ILE A 61 6.44 10.19 -8.13
CA ILE A 61 7.75 10.78 -7.85
C ILE A 61 8.23 11.63 -9.04
N PHE A 62 7.97 11.19 -10.27
CA PHE A 62 8.32 11.94 -11.48
C PHE A 62 7.56 13.26 -11.56
N GLU A 63 6.25 13.26 -11.33
CA GLU A 63 5.45 14.48 -11.34
C GLU A 63 5.84 15.44 -10.21
N LEU A 64 6.11 14.92 -9.01
CA LEU A 64 6.65 15.71 -7.90
C LEU A 64 8.00 16.38 -8.23
N LYS A 65 8.90 15.66 -8.93
CA LYS A 65 10.16 16.24 -9.40
C LYS A 65 9.93 17.35 -10.43
N ARG A 66 8.95 17.19 -11.32
CA ARG A 66 8.58 18.22 -12.31
C ARG A 66 8.14 19.51 -11.62
N ILE A 67 7.36 19.39 -10.55
CA ILE A 67 6.94 20.54 -9.73
C ILE A 67 8.10 21.19 -9.01
N GLY A 68 8.94 20.39 -8.35
CA GLY A 68 10.13 20.91 -7.68
C GLY A 68 11.01 21.71 -8.65
N ASN A 69 11.12 21.26 -9.91
CA ASN A 69 11.83 21.99 -10.95
C ASN A 69 11.14 23.30 -11.34
N ASN A 70 9.83 23.32 -11.51
CA ASN A 70 9.07 24.54 -11.82
C ASN A 70 9.18 25.57 -10.69
N ILE A 71 9.03 25.15 -9.44
CA ILE A 71 9.20 26.00 -8.25
C ILE A 71 10.64 26.56 -8.22
N ASN A 72 11.66 25.74 -8.49
CA ASN A 72 13.05 26.18 -8.53
C ASN A 72 13.35 27.16 -9.68
N GLN A 73 12.64 27.07 -10.80
CA GLN A 73 12.77 28.03 -11.89
C GLN A 73 12.16 29.37 -11.50
N ILE A 74 11.00 29.37 -10.85
CA ILE A 74 10.34 30.58 -10.34
C ILE A 74 11.18 31.24 -9.24
N ALA A 75 11.68 30.47 -8.27
CA ALA A 75 12.56 30.99 -7.23
C ALA A 75 13.81 31.65 -7.82
N ARG A 76 14.39 31.06 -8.88
CA ARG A 76 15.48 31.68 -9.65
C ARG A 76 15.02 32.95 -10.37
N SER A 77 13.86 32.94 -11.04
CA SER A 77 13.29 34.13 -11.70
C SER A 77 13.13 35.28 -10.71
N ILE A 78 12.53 35.02 -9.54
CA ILE A 78 12.35 35.99 -8.44
C ILE A 78 13.69 36.57 -7.97
N ASN A 79 14.68 35.69 -7.73
CA ASN A 79 16.01 36.12 -7.29
C ASN A 79 16.74 36.96 -8.35
N TYR A 80 16.41 36.80 -9.64
CA TYR A 80 16.99 37.58 -10.74
C TYR A 80 16.20 38.86 -11.06
N SER A 81 14.87 38.87 -10.91
CA SER A 81 13.99 39.95 -11.37
C SER A 81 13.55 40.92 -10.28
N ASN A 82 13.62 40.55 -8.99
CA ASN A 82 13.07 41.29 -7.84
C ASN A 82 11.56 41.65 -7.94
N LEU A 83 10.85 41.15 -8.95
CA LEU A 83 9.43 41.42 -9.22
C LEU A 83 8.80 40.16 -9.85
N ILE A 84 7.76 39.62 -9.20
CA ILE A 84 6.93 38.55 -9.78
C ILE A 84 5.97 39.17 -10.80
N THR A 85 5.86 38.55 -11.98
CA THR A 85 4.77 38.86 -12.91
C THR A 85 3.53 38.00 -12.60
N GLU A 86 2.35 38.56 -12.82
CA GLU A 86 1.06 37.87 -12.62
C GLU A 86 0.93 36.60 -13.48
N VAL A 87 1.65 36.56 -14.62
CA VAL A 87 1.73 35.41 -15.52
C VAL A 87 2.45 34.23 -14.85
N GLU A 88 3.63 34.46 -14.26
CA GLU A 88 4.40 33.41 -13.58
C GLU A 88 3.64 32.80 -12.39
N LEU A 89 2.88 33.63 -11.68
CA LEU A 89 2.07 33.20 -10.54
C LEU A 89 0.86 32.35 -10.99
N ASN A 90 0.24 32.71 -12.12
CA ASN A 90 -0.85 31.93 -12.70
C ASN A 90 -0.37 30.60 -13.31
N GLU A 91 0.82 30.55 -13.91
CA GLU A 91 1.40 29.30 -14.40
C GLU A 91 1.71 28.31 -13.26
N LEU A 92 2.23 28.82 -12.13
CA LEU A 92 2.44 28.01 -10.93
C LEU A 92 1.12 27.46 -10.38
N ARG A 93 0.09 28.30 -10.26
CA ARG A 93 -1.24 27.88 -9.81
C ARG A 93 -1.80 26.78 -10.68
N LYS A 94 -1.71 26.96 -12.00
CA LYS A 94 -2.19 25.97 -12.98
C LYS A 94 -1.43 24.64 -12.87
N GLY A 95 -0.11 24.68 -12.74
CA GLY A 95 0.70 23.47 -12.56
C GLY A 95 0.40 22.71 -11.27
N ILE A 96 0.06 23.43 -10.18
CA ILE A 96 -0.38 22.82 -8.92
C ILE A 96 -1.78 22.22 -9.05
N GLU A 97 -2.72 22.93 -9.71
CA GLU A 97 -4.08 22.44 -9.96
C GLU A 97 -4.08 21.15 -10.81
N GLU A 98 -3.27 21.11 -11.88
CA GLU A 98 -3.12 19.91 -12.73
C GLU A 98 -2.54 18.71 -11.95
N LEU A 99 -1.59 18.95 -11.04
CA LEU A 99 -1.07 17.89 -10.18
C LEU A 99 -2.14 17.32 -9.26
N ILE A 100 -2.89 18.19 -8.56
CA ILE A 100 -3.90 17.76 -7.60
C ILE A 100 -4.88 16.81 -8.28
N VAL A 101 -5.33 17.16 -9.49
CA VAL A 101 -6.24 16.33 -10.29
C VAL A 101 -5.65 14.96 -10.61
N GLU A 102 -4.39 14.90 -11.07
CA GLU A 102 -3.77 13.61 -11.42
C GLU A 102 -3.50 12.74 -10.19
N VAL A 103 -3.10 13.33 -9.06
CA VAL A 103 -2.90 12.60 -7.80
C VAL A 103 -4.22 12.06 -7.25
N GLU A 104 -5.28 12.87 -7.24
CA GLU A 104 -6.61 12.45 -6.79
C GLU A 104 -7.16 11.31 -7.64
N LYS A 105 -6.96 11.39 -8.96
CA LYS A 105 -7.41 10.37 -9.91
C LYS A 105 -6.69 9.04 -9.70
N ASP A 106 -5.36 9.04 -9.56
CA ASP A 106 -4.62 7.80 -9.32
C ASP A 106 -5.02 7.18 -7.97
N PHE A 107 -5.14 8.00 -6.92
CA PHE A 107 -5.57 7.54 -5.61
C PHE A 107 -6.97 6.92 -5.62
N LEU A 108 -7.94 7.55 -6.29
CA LEU A 108 -9.31 7.03 -6.43
C LEU A 108 -9.32 5.67 -7.15
N ILE A 109 -8.57 5.52 -8.24
CA ILE A 109 -8.48 4.27 -8.99
C ILE A 109 -7.91 3.15 -8.10
N GLN A 110 -6.87 3.44 -7.32
CA GLN A 110 -6.28 2.45 -6.41
C GLN A 110 -7.24 2.07 -5.27
N SER A 111 -7.92 3.05 -4.68
CA SER A 111 -8.92 2.84 -3.63
C SER A 111 -10.10 2.00 -4.12
N GLU A 112 -10.61 2.26 -5.33
CA GLU A 112 -11.68 1.44 -5.92
C GLU A 112 -11.25 0.01 -6.21
N LYS A 113 -10.02 -0.20 -6.70
CA LYS A 113 -9.45 -1.54 -6.88
C LYS A 113 -9.42 -2.27 -5.55
N LEU A 114 -8.87 -1.66 -4.50
CA LEU A 114 -8.83 -2.24 -3.15
C LEU A 114 -10.25 -2.57 -2.65
N ARG A 115 -11.23 -1.69 -2.84
CA ARG A 115 -12.62 -1.94 -2.43
C ARG A 115 -13.27 -3.08 -3.20
N LYS A 116 -13.03 -3.23 -4.51
CA LYS A 116 -13.56 -4.35 -5.30
C LYS A 116 -12.91 -5.69 -4.92
N PHE A 117 -11.61 -5.68 -4.61
CA PHE A 117 -10.87 -6.90 -4.27
C PHE A 117 -11.08 -7.36 -2.81
N TYR A 118 -11.29 -6.43 -1.87
CA TYR A 118 -11.36 -6.75 -0.43
C TYR A 118 -12.68 -6.37 0.25
N GLY A 119 -13.57 -5.60 -0.42
CA GLY A 119 -14.82 -5.11 0.15
C GLY A 119 -15.97 -6.11 0.17
N HIS A 120 -15.71 -7.40 -0.05
CA HIS A 120 -16.70 -8.44 0.21
C HIS A 120 -16.65 -8.81 1.70
N HIS A 121 -17.57 -8.21 2.46
CA HIS A 121 -18.10 -8.76 3.71
C HIS A 121 -19.50 -9.30 3.44
#